data_AF-A0A3D4XD38-F1
#
_entry.id   AF-A0A3D4XD38-F1
#
_cell.length_a   1.000
_cell.length_b   1.000
_cell.length_c   1.000
_cell.angle_alpha   90.00
_cell.angle_beta   90.00
_cell.angle_gamma   90.00
#
_symmetry.space_group_name_H-M   'P 1'
#
loop_
_entity.id
_entity.type
_entity.pdbx_description
1 polymer ?
#
loop_
_entity_poly.entity_id
_entity_poly.type
_entity_poly.pdbx_seq_one_letter_code
_entity_poly.pdbx_strand_id
1 'polypeptide(L)'
;MGTYQLENDPKRLWFTNHERIDEYELFSKVMDRIKQNPDIIVGERQSGPSEDIYNCFLKDKPFELIYDVDYGAGIYAENPDVISELKSWM
;
A
#
# COMPACT_ATOMS: atom_id res chain seq x y z
N MET A 1 13.18 1.98 -1.03
CA MET A 1 11.89 2.41 -0.46
C MET A 1 11.74 1.77 0.92
N GLY A 2 11.56 2.57 1.98
CA GLY A 2 11.28 2.04 3.31
C GLY A 2 9.79 2.12 3.62
N THR A 3 9.35 1.49 4.71
CA THR A 3 7.99 1.61 5.22
C THR A 3 7.99 2.16 6.64
N TYR A 4 6.94 2.90 6.99
CA TYR A 4 6.72 3.37 8.35
C TYR A 4 5.25 3.30 8.72
N GLN A 5 5.00 3.29 10.02
CA GLN A 5 3.66 3.26 10.60
C GLN A 5 3.61 4.29 11.72
N LEU A 6 2.51 5.03 11.78
CA LEU A 6 2.28 6.01 12.83
C LEU A 6 1.69 5.31 14.05
N GLU A 7 2.13 5.67 15.25
CA GLU A 7 1.65 5.05 16.50
C GLU A 7 0.14 5.23 16.71
N ASN A 8 -0.41 6.36 16.24
CA ASN A 8 -1.84 6.67 16.28
C ASN A 8 -2.64 6.09 15.10
N ASP A 9 -1.98 5.46 14.13
CA ASP A 9 -2.62 4.83 12.98
C ASP A 9 -1.98 3.47 12.64
N PRO A 10 -2.19 2.45 13.50
CA PRO A 10 -1.60 1.12 13.32
C PRO A 10 -2.27 0.32 12.19
N LYS A 11 -3.31 0.86 11.55
CA LYS A 11 -4.00 0.22 10.42
C LYS A 11 -3.43 0.66 9.08
N ARG A 12 -2.54 1.66 9.08
CA ARG A 12 -1.88 2.14 7.86
C ARG A 12 -0.39 1.84 7.85
N LEU A 13 0.10 1.54 6.66
CA LEU A 13 1.51 1.43 6.34
C LEU A 13 1.82 2.43 5.23
N TRP A 14 2.74 3.34 5.52
CA TRP A 14 3.15 4.40 4.61
C TRP A 14 4.52 4.09 4.01
N PHE A 15 4.78 4.61 2.81
CA PHE A 15 6.04 4.41 2.11
C PHE A 15 6.91 5.67 2.18
N THR A 16 8.20 5.50 2.46
CA THR A 16 9.12 6.64 2.48
C THR A 16 9.68 6.92 1.09
N ASN A 17 9.52 8.18 0.65
CA ASN A 17 10.11 8.69 -0.58
C ASN A 17 11.46 9.40 -0.32
N HIS A 18 12.46 8.65 0.16
CA HIS A 18 13.80 9.23 0.44
C HIS A 18 14.50 9.74 -0.82
N GLU A 19 14.22 9.12 -1.96
CA GLU A 19 14.85 9.44 -3.25
C GLU A 19 14.20 10.68 -3.92
N ARG A 20 13.09 11.20 -3.36
CA ARG A 20 12.30 12.32 -3.91
C ARG A 20 11.95 12.11 -5.37
N ILE A 21 11.58 10.87 -5.70
CA ILE A 21 11.03 10.52 -7.01
C ILE A 21 9.58 10.97 -7.09
N ASP A 22 9.00 10.90 -8.28
CA ASP A 22 7.59 11.18 -8.47
C ASP A 22 6.72 10.19 -7.65
N GLU A 23 5.63 10.68 -7.05
CA GLU A 23 4.75 9.86 -6.18
C GLU A 23 4.08 8.73 -6.96
N TYR A 24 3.78 8.94 -8.25
CA TYR A 24 3.28 7.87 -9.10
C TYR A 24 4.37 6.84 -9.40
N GLU A 25 5.63 7.25 -9.55
CA GLU A 25 6.75 6.32 -9.71
C GLU A 25 6.96 5.47 -8.43
N LEU A 26 6.89 6.10 -7.25
CA LEU A 26 6.92 5.41 -5.97
C LEU A 26 5.77 4.38 -5.88
N PHE A 27 4.55 4.83 -6.18
CA PHE A 27 3.39 3.97 -6.21
C PHE A 27 3.54 2.79 -7.17
N SER A 28 4.05 3.01 -8.38
CA SER A 28 4.31 1.94 -9.34
C SER A 28 5.27 0.90 -8.77
N LYS A 29 6.35 1.33 -8.09
CA LYS A 29 7.29 0.43 -7.42
C LYS A 29 6.62 -0.38 -6.29
N VAL A 30 5.74 0.23 -5.50
CA VAL A 30 4.93 -0.47 -4.49
C VAL A 30 4.04 -1.51 -5.14
N MET A 31 3.30 -1.12 -6.17
CA MET A 31 2.39 -1.99 -6.91
C MET A 31 3.12 -3.20 -7.52
N ASP A 32 4.26 -2.96 -8.16
CA ASP A 32 5.09 -4.04 -8.72
C ASP A 32 5.60 -5.00 -7.62
N ARG A 33 5.99 -4.46 -6.46
CA ARG A 33 6.42 -5.28 -5.32
C ARG A 33 5.29 -6.14 -4.76
N ILE A 34 4.09 -5.59 -4.67
CA ILE A 34 2.89 -6.31 -4.22
C ILE A 34 2.55 -7.43 -5.20
N LYS A 35 2.57 -7.14 -6.52
CA LYS A 35 2.30 -8.12 -7.57
C LYS A 35 3.33 -9.26 -7.66
N GLN A 36 4.53 -9.09 -7.10
CA GLN A 36 5.52 -10.16 -7.00
C GLN A 36 5.15 -11.23 -5.97
N ASN A 37 4.22 -10.94 -5.05
CA ASN A 37 3.77 -11.90 -4.05
C ASN A 37 2.59 -12.72 -4.60
N PRO A 38 2.74 -14.05 -4.80
CA PRO A 38 1.66 -14.89 -5.34
C PRO A 38 0.48 -15.06 -4.38
N ASP A 39 0.67 -14.79 -3.09
CA ASP A 39 -0.40 -14.83 -2.09
C ASP A 39 -1.28 -13.57 -2.11
N ILE A 40 -0.89 -12.56 -2.90
CA ILE A 40 -1.62 -11.30 -3.03
C ILE A 40 -2.41 -11.27 -4.34
N ILE A 41 -3.69 -10.96 -4.21
CA ILE A 41 -4.59 -10.67 -5.33
C ILE A 41 -4.85 -9.17 -5.32
N VAL A 42 -4.48 -8.49 -6.41
CA VAL A 42 -4.81 -7.08 -6.63
C VAL A 42 -6.12 -7.02 -7.42
N GLY A 43 -7.15 -6.45 -6.82
CA GLY A 43 -8.47 -6.30 -7.43
C GLY A 43 -8.60 -5.04 -8.27
N GLU A 44 -9.86 -4.65 -8.50
CA GLU A 44 -10.19 -3.50 -9.33
C GLU A 44 -9.79 -2.17 -8.70
N ARG A 45 -9.42 -1.23 -9.58
CA ARG A 45 -9.12 0.15 -9.22
C ARG A 45 -10.41 0.96 -9.09
N GLN A 46 -10.55 1.65 -7.98
CA GLN A 46 -11.56 2.67 -7.74
C GLN A 46 -10.88 4.04 -7.79
N SER A 47 -11.18 4.82 -8.84
CA SER A 47 -10.61 6.16 -9.02
C SER A 47 -11.50 7.22 -8.39
N GLY A 48 -10.93 8.00 -7.48
CA GLY A 48 -11.48 9.21 -6.92
C GLY A 48 -10.85 10.47 -7.51
N PRO A 49 -11.29 11.66 -7.06
CA PRO A 49 -10.74 12.94 -7.52
C PRO A 49 -9.30 13.20 -7.02
N SER A 50 -8.92 12.62 -5.88
CA SER A 50 -7.60 12.81 -5.24
C SER A 50 -6.85 11.50 -5.01
N GLU A 51 -7.54 10.37 -5.02
CA GLU A 51 -6.97 9.08 -4.65
C GLU A 51 -7.43 7.97 -5.61
N ASP A 52 -6.52 7.07 -5.97
CA ASP A 52 -6.84 5.76 -6.57
C ASP A 52 -6.74 4.70 -5.48
N ILE A 53 -7.79 3.89 -5.29
CA ILE A 53 -7.83 2.80 -4.31
C ILE A 53 -7.91 1.46 -5.03
N TYR A 54 -7.08 0.51 -4.63
CA TYR A 54 -7.07 -0.86 -5.14
C TYR A 54 -7.45 -1.80 -4.02
N ASN A 55 -8.56 -2.52 -4.19
CA ASN A 55 -9.02 -3.52 -3.23
C ASN A 55 -8.22 -4.80 -3.43
N CYS A 56 -7.40 -5.16 -2.44
CA CYS A 56 -6.48 -6.28 -2.51
C CYS A 56 -6.82 -7.34 -1.44
N PHE A 57 -6.29 -8.55 -1.64
CA PHE A 57 -6.41 -9.65 -0.68
C PHE A 57 -5.06 -10.31 -0.47
N LEU A 58 -4.68 -10.56 0.78
CA LEU A 58 -3.55 -11.40 1.17
C LEU A 58 -4.10 -12.65 1.86
N LYS A 59 -4.03 -13.82 1.22
CA LYS A 59 -4.54 -15.09 1.78
C LYS A 59 -5.97 -14.95 2.34
N ASP A 60 -6.89 -14.46 1.50
CA ASP A 60 -8.30 -14.17 1.83
C ASP A 60 -8.54 -13.02 2.82
N LYS A 61 -7.49 -12.34 3.32
CA LYS A 61 -7.62 -11.15 4.19
C LYS A 61 -7.59 -9.87 3.36
N PRO A 62 -8.63 -9.01 3.43
CA PRO A 62 -8.70 -7.80 2.62
C PRO A 62 -7.74 -6.72 3.12
N PHE A 63 -7.20 -5.95 2.17
CA PHE A 63 -6.49 -4.69 2.41
C PHE A 63 -6.67 -3.75 1.21
N GLU A 64 -6.38 -2.48 1.39
CA GLU A 64 -6.46 -1.45 0.37
C GLU A 64 -5.06 -0.93 0.08
N LEU A 65 -4.70 -0.88 -1.19
CA LEU A 65 -3.53 -0.14 -1.67
C LEU A 65 -4.02 1.21 -2.22
N ILE A 66 -3.48 2.30 -1.69
CA ILE A 66 -3.93 3.65 -1.93
C ILE A 66 -2.80 4.42 -2.64
N TYR A 67 -3.16 5.14 -3.69
CA TYR A 67 -2.34 6.18 -4.30
C TYR A 67 -3.05 7.51 -4.07
N ASP A 68 -2.47 8.38 -3.26
CA ASP A 68 -2.90 9.75 -3.05
C ASP A 68 -1.95 10.69 -3.81
N VAL A 69 -2.51 11.64 -4.56
CA VAL A 69 -1.72 12.58 -5.38
C VAL A 69 -0.88 13.57 -4.56
N ASP A 70 -1.29 13.86 -3.33
CA ASP A 70 -0.64 14.80 -2.41
C ASP A 70 0.22 14.09 -1.35
N TYR A 71 -0.18 12.89 -0.92
CA TYR A 71 0.43 12.14 0.18
C TYR A 71 1.15 10.84 -0.24
N GLY A 72 1.05 10.45 -1.52
CA GLY A 72 1.79 9.34 -2.08
C GLY A 72 1.14 7.97 -1.89
N ALA A 73 1.96 6.93 -1.85
CA ALA A 73 1.48 5.57 -1.70
C ALA A 73 1.24 5.19 -0.22
N GLY A 74 0.18 4.43 0.03
CA GLY A 74 -0.13 3.89 1.34
C GLY A 74 -0.88 2.57 1.25
N ILE A 75 -0.86 1.81 2.35
CA ILE A 75 -1.68 0.62 2.52
C ILE A 75 -2.54 0.79 3.75
N TYR A 76 -3.81 0.42 3.64
CA TYR A 76 -4.71 0.29 4.78
C TYR A 76 -5.18 -1.16 4.91
N ALA A 77 -5.20 -1.69 6.13
CA ALA A 77 -5.85 -2.95 6.41
C ALA A 77 -6.52 -2.88 7.78
N GLU A 78 -7.75 -3.37 7.87
CA GLU A 78 -8.44 -3.45 9.16
C GLU A 78 -7.81 -4.52 10.06
N ASN A 79 -7.27 -5.58 9.46
CA ASN A 79 -6.59 -6.65 10.18
C ASN A 79 -5.10 -6.30 10.38
N PRO A 80 -4.63 -6.10 11.62
CA PRO A 80 -3.23 -5.77 11.91
C PRO A 80 -2.25 -6.88 11.52
N ASP A 81 -2.68 -8.14 11.43
CA ASP A 81 -1.83 -9.23 10.95
C ASP A 81 -1.42 -8.99 9.50
N VAL A 82 -2.32 -8.45 8.67
CA VAL A 82 -2.04 -8.13 7.26
C VAL A 82 -0.96 -7.05 7.17
N ILE A 83 -1.05 -6.01 8.00
CA ILE A 83 -0.02 -4.97 8.06
C ILE A 83 1.33 -5.55 8.49
N SER A 84 1.33 -6.42 9.50
CA SER A 84 2.56 -7.08 9.96
C SER A 84 3.20 -7.96 8.89
N GLU A 85 2.40 -8.76 8.18
CA GLU A 85 2.85 -9.61 7.07
C GLU A 85 3.41 -8.75 5.92
N LEU A 86 2.71 -7.69 5.51
CA LEU A 86 3.14 -6.78 4.44
C LEU A 86 4.43 -6.03 4.81
N LYS A 87 4.53 -5.55 6.05
CA LYS A 87 5.72 -4.85 6.56
C LYS A 87 6.96 -5.75 6.56
N SER A 88 6.80 -7.06 6.78
CA SER A 88 7.92 -8.01 6.71
C SER A 88 8.43 -8.25 5.28
N TRP A 89 7.65 -7.89 4.25
CA TRP A 89 7.93 -8.18 2.84
C TRP A 89 8.51 -6.99 2.06
N MET A 90 8.24 -5.78 2.56
CA MET A 90 8.58 -4.49 1.93
C MET A 90 9.95 -3.99 2.40
#